data_AF-A0A8H6YFF8-F1
#
_entry.id   AF-A0A8H6YFF8-F1
#
_cell.length_a   1.000
_cell.length_b   1.000
_cell.length_c   1.000
_cell.angle_alpha   90.00
_cell.angle_beta   90.00
_cell.angle_gamma   90.00
#
_symmetry.space_group_name_H-M   'P 1'
#
loop_
_entity.id
_entity.type
_entity.pdbx_description
1 polymer ?
#
loop_
_entity_poly.entity_id
_entity_poly.type
_entity_poly.pdbx_seq_one_letter_code
_entity_poly.pdbx_strand_id
1 'polypeptide(L)'
;MAGFRLGIAFEELTLRLYHTCLLHDLGWTTTVEGLTHPAHAMTFELHDAFMVYEHLHAVAPAFDAEQVGDIVQSITLHTSQWSSGNSSATGLLMALTVAFDAFGYDSPGPGGLNYSLLFNTMTVQEIEEHCPRNDFFVEGSETFERESTEKPKQVFCLSGGLDALLKGFLVGPIVPKIVPEESRARNVWP
;
A
#
# COMPACT_ATOMS: atom_id res chain seq x y z
N MET A 1 28.77 -14.39 22.12
CA MET A 1 28.07 -13.08 22.14
C MET A 1 27.74 -12.75 20.70
N ALA A 2 26.47 -12.87 20.31
CA ALA A 2 26.03 -12.45 18.97
C ALA A 2 26.03 -10.92 18.94
N GLY A 3 26.79 -10.33 18.01
CA GLY A 3 26.80 -8.89 17.83
C GLY A 3 25.44 -8.43 17.34
N PHE A 4 24.80 -7.52 18.08
CA PHE A 4 23.63 -6.80 17.60
C PHE A 4 24.00 -6.05 16.31
N ARG A 5 23.43 -6.44 15.18
CA ARG A 5 23.43 -5.61 13.99
C ARG A 5 22.34 -4.55 14.16
N LEU A 6 22.76 -3.31 14.39
CA LEU A 6 21.92 -2.13 14.24
C LEU A 6 21.71 -1.86 12.75
N GLY A 7 20.84 -2.63 12.09
CA GLY A 7 20.47 -2.42 10.69
C GLY A 7 20.26 -3.70 9.91
N ILE A 8 19.28 -3.65 9.01
CA ILE A 8 19.01 -4.65 7.97
C ILE A 8 19.93 -4.38 6.77
N ALA A 9 20.44 -5.43 6.12
CA ALA A 9 21.22 -5.27 4.89
C ALA A 9 20.33 -4.80 3.73
N PHE A 10 20.89 -4.10 2.74
CA PHE A 10 20.10 -3.55 1.63
C PHE A 10 19.42 -4.66 0.81
N GLU A 11 20.14 -5.75 0.52
CA GLU A 11 19.61 -6.88 -0.24
C GLU A 11 18.48 -7.57 0.52
N GLU A 12 18.63 -7.68 1.84
CA GLU A 12 17.62 -8.27 2.71
C GLU A 12 16.37 -7.40 2.81
N LEU A 13 16.55 -6.08 2.99
CA LEU A 13 15.46 -5.12 2.97
C LEU A 13 14.71 -5.14 1.63
N THR A 14 15.45 -5.17 0.52
CA THR A 14 14.87 -5.21 -0.83
C THR A 14 14.04 -6.48 -1.02
N LEU A 15 14.55 -7.63 -0.58
CA LEU A 15 13.83 -8.89 -0.70
C LEU A 15 12.52 -8.91 0.11
N ARG A 16 12.59 -8.42 1.36
CA ARG A 16 11.41 -8.34 2.23
C ARG A 16 10.38 -7.34 1.70
N LEU A 17 10.83 -6.15 1.27
CA LEU A 17 9.97 -5.12 0.68
C LEU A 17 9.32 -5.61 -0.61
N TYR A 18 10.06 -6.29 -1.49
CA TYR A 18 9.51 -6.86 -2.74
C TYR A 18 8.34 -7.81 -2.48
N HIS A 19 8.50 -8.76 -1.55
CA HIS A 19 7.42 -9.68 -1.20
C HIS A 19 6.25 -8.99 -0.50
N THR A 20 6.55 -8.02 0.37
CA THR A 20 5.52 -7.21 1.03
C THR A 20 4.68 -6.47 -0.01
N CYS A 21 5.30 -5.74 -0.94
CA CYS A 21 4.59 -5.01 -1.99
C CYS A 21 3.75 -5.91 -2.88
N LEU A 22 4.24 -7.10 -3.25
CA LEU A 22 3.50 -8.03 -4.10
C LEU A 22 2.26 -8.64 -3.42
N LEU A 23 2.29 -8.76 -2.10
CA LEU A 23 1.34 -9.61 -1.36
C LEU A 23 0.37 -8.84 -0.46
N HIS A 24 0.49 -7.51 -0.36
CA HIS A 24 -0.23 -6.71 0.64
C HIS A 24 -1.73 -6.48 0.41
N ASP A 25 -2.19 -6.74 -0.82
CA ASP A 25 -3.60 -6.65 -1.22
C ASP A 25 -4.18 -8.03 -1.60
N LEU A 26 -3.50 -9.12 -1.21
CA LEU A 26 -3.92 -10.49 -1.50
C LEU A 26 -5.31 -10.82 -0.92
N GLY A 27 -5.67 -10.29 0.23
CA GLY A 27 -6.97 -10.56 0.88
C GLY A 27 -8.12 -9.75 0.31
N TRP A 28 -7.86 -8.89 -0.70
CA TRP A 28 -8.87 -8.39 -1.64
C TRP A 28 -9.20 -9.37 -2.77
N THR A 29 -8.54 -10.53 -2.82
CA THR A 29 -8.83 -11.56 -3.81
C THR A 29 -10.30 -11.99 -3.80
N THR A 30 -10.82 -12.30 -4.98
CA THR A 30 -12.17 -12.84 -5.20
C THR A 30 -12.15 -14.32 -5.55
N THR A 31 -11.00 -14.99 -5.41
CA THR A 31 -10.89 -16.44 -5.63
C THR A 31 -11.67 -17.20 -4.57
N VAL A 32 -12.14 -18.40 -4.92
CA VAL A 32 -12.91 -19.25 -4.00
C VAL A 32 -12.08 -19.58 -2.76
N GLU A 33 -10.77 -19.82 -2.94
CA GLU A 33 -9.83 -20.11 -1.87
C GLU A 33 -9.76 -18.95 -0.86
N GLY A 34 -9.68 -17.70 -1.33
CA GLY A 34 -9.65 -16.54 -0.45
C GLY A 34 -11.00 -16.28 0.24
N LEU A 35 -12.11 -16.36 -0.51
CA LEU A 35 -13.45 -16.11 0.04
C LEU A 35 -13.91 -17.17 1.05
N THR A 36 -13.37 -18.38 0.99
CA THR A 36 -13.69 -19.47 1.92
C THR A 36 -12.66 -19.63 3.04
N HIS A 37 -11.59 -18.83 3.03
CA HIS A 37 -10.55 -18.87 4.05
C HIS A 37 -11.12 -18.43 5.42
N PRO A 38 -10.77 -19.09 6.54
CA PRO A 38 -11.30 -18.73 7.86
C PRO A 38 -11.06 -17.28 8.27
N ALA A 39 -9.94 -16.69 7.82
CA ALA A 39 -9.63 -15.29 8.10
C ALA A 39 -10.36 -14.28 7.19
N HIS A 40 -11.13 -14.73 6.19
CA HIS A 40 -11.90 -13.84 5.31
C HIS A 40 -12.86 -12.93 6.08
N ALA A 41 -13.39 -13.38 7.22
CA ALA A 41 -14.26 -12.58 8.07
C ALA A 41 -13.55 -11.45 8.84
N MET A 42 -12.22 -11.39 8.79
CA MET A 42 -11.40 -10.32 9.39
C MET A 42 -11.22 -9.17 8.39
N THR A 43 -10.66 -8.04 8.84
CA THR A 43 -10.25 -6.98 7.90
C THR A 43 -9.31 -7.53 6.85
N PHE A 44 -9.28 -6.94 5.66
CA PHE A 44 -8.42 -7.45 4.60
C PHE A 44 -6.97 -7.52 5.06
N GLU A 45 -6.41 -6.54 5.78
CA GLU A 45 -5.01 -6.58 6.23
C GLU A 45 -4.69 -7.81 7.11
N LEU A 46 -5.64 -8.23 7.94
CA LEU A 46 -5.50 -9.44 8.75
C LEU A 46 -5.72 -10.70 7.90
N HIS A 47 -6.70 -10.68 7.00
CA HIS A 47 -6.93 -11.77 6.04
C HIS A 47 -5.68 -12.04 5.19
N ASP A 48 -5.12 -10.99 4.60
CA ASP A 48 -3.84 -10.94 3.89
C ASP A 48 -2.72 -11.56 4.71
N ALA A 49 -2.52 -11.07 5.94
CA ALA A 49 -1.44 -11.53 6.81
C ALA A 49 -1.47 -13.05 7.02
N PHE A 50 -2.64 -13.64 7.23
CA PHE A 50 -2.78 -15.10 7.36
C PHE A 50 -2.48 -15.81 6.03
N MET A 51 -3.06 -15.36 4.92
CA MET A 51 -2.82 -15.98 3.62
C MET A 51 -1.34 -15.92 3.20
N VAL A 52 -0.68 -14.79 3.47
CA VAL A 52 0.74 -14.58 3.16
C VAL A 52 1.63 -15.43 4.04
N TYR A 53 1.33 -15.53 5.34
CA TYR A 53 2.05 -16.43 6.24
C TYR A 53 2.01 -17.88 5.72
N GLU A 54 0.82 -18.37 5.36
CA GLU A 54 0.64 -19.72 4.83
C GLU A 54 1.35 -19.92 3.49
N HIS A 55 1.24 -18.93 2.58
CA HIS A 55 1.91 -18.94 1.29
C HIS A 55 3.43 -19.04 1.43
N LEU A 56 4.05 -18.13 2.20
CA LEU A 56 5.50 -18.09 2.38
C LEU A 56 6.01 -19.38 3.03
N HIS A 57 5.28 -19.92 4.01
CA HIS A 57 5.61 -21.21 4.61
C HIS A 57 5.58 -22.37 3.61
N ALA A 58 4.65 -22.33 2.64
CA ALA A 58 4.50 -23.40 1.66
C ALA A 58 5.49 -23.30 0.49
N VAL A 59 5.72 -22.09 -0.04
CA VAL A 59 6.43 -21.90 -1.31
C VAL A 59 7.81 -21.27 -1.19
N ALA A 60 8.11 -20.62 -0.07
CA ALA A 60 9.35 -19.89 0.13
C ALA A 60 10.08 -20.33 1.41
N PRO A 61 10.45 -21.64 1.54
CA PRO A 61 11.10 -22.18 2.74
C PRO A 61 12.50 -21.60 3.00
N ALA A 62 13.02 -20.80 2.08
CA ALA A 62 14.27 -20.07 2.25
C ALA A 62 14.13 -18.87 3.20
N PHE A 63 12.92 -18.36 3.43
CA PHE A 63 12.70 -17.34 4.44
C PHE A 63 12.77 -17.94 5.84
N ASP A 64 13.54 -17.30 6.71
CA ASP A 64 13.49 -17.62 8.14
C ASP A 64 12.26 -16.99 8.80
N ALA A 65 12.01 -17.38 10.06
CA ALA A 65 10.85 -16.92 10.80
C ALA A 65 10.86 -15.41 11.07
N GLU A 66 12.03 -14.78 11.16
CA GLU A 66 12.13 -13.33 11.36
C GLU A 66 11.73 -12.59 10.08
N GLN A 67 12.18 -13.07 8.93
CA GLN A 67 11.82 -12.53 7.62
C GLN A 67 10.32 -12.68 7.33
N VAL A 68 9.76 -13.88 7.56
CA VAL A 68 8.31 -14.10 7.43
C VAL A 68 7.54 -13.20 8.39
N GLY A 69 7.96 -13.13 9.66
CA GLY A 69 7.33 -12.28 10.66
C GLY A 69 7.33 -10.80 10.26
N ASP A 70 8.44 -10.29 9.73
CA ASP A 70 8.56 -8.90 9.28
C ASP A 70 7.65 -8.60 8.08
N ILE A 71 7.57 -9.49 7.08
CA ILE A 71 6.67 -9.32 5.93
C ILE A 71 5.21 -9.32 6.39
N VAL A 72 4.81 -10.33 7.16
CA VAL A 72 3.43 -10.49 7.65
C VAL A 72 3.02 -9.30 8.53
N GLN A 73 3.89 -8.86 9.44
CA GLN A 73 3.63 -7.70 10.29
C GLN A 73 3.54 -6.41 9.46
N SER A 74 4.42 -6.23 8.47
CA SER A 74 4.40 -5.06 7.59
C SER A 74 3.08 -4.96 6.83
N ILE A 75 2.59 -6.07 6.28
CA ILE A 75 1.28 -6.15 5.62
C ILE A 75 0.15 -5.87 6.62
N THR A 76 0.18 -6.48 7.80
CA THR A 76 -0.89 -6.30 8.80
C THR A 76 -1.09 -4.82 9.19
N LEU A 77 -0.01 -4.03 9.19
CA LEU A 77 -0.02 -2.69 9.75
C LEU A 77 0.04 -1.56 8.70
N HIS A 78 0.14 -1.88 7.39
CA HIS A 78 0.47 -0.88 6.38
C HIS A 78 -0.58 0.23 6.20
N THR A 79 -1.85 -0.05 6.50
CA THR A 79 -2.96 0.93 6.48
C THR A 79 -3.21 1.61 7.83
N SER A 80 -2.53 1.17 8.88
CA SER A 80 -2.84 1.57 10.26
C SER A 80 -2.08 2.83 10.68
N GLN A 81 -2.81 3.83 11.18
CA GLN A 81 -2.21 5.03 11.78
C GLN A 81 -1.91 4.80 13.26
N TRP A 82 -0.65 4.51 13.58
CA TRP A 82 -0.19 4.40 14.97
C TRP A 82 0.44 5.72 15.42
N SER A 83 -0.06 6.31 16.51
CA SER A 83 0.49 7.53 17.10
C SER A 83 1.83 7.33 17.82
N SER A 84 2.19 6.08 18.10
CA SER A 84 3.45 5.67 18.73
C SER A 84 3.70 4.17 18.50
N GLY A 85 4.96 3.76 18.53
CA GLY A 85 5.38 2.37 18.31
C GLY A 85 6.57 2.29 17.35
N ASN A 86 7.23 1.14 17.32
CA ASN A 86 8.29 0.86 16.35
C ASN A 86 7.69 0.02 15.21
N SER A 87 7.84 0.49 13.98
CA SER A 87 7.69 -0.33 12.77
C SER A 87 9.06 -0.78 12.29
N SER A 88 9.12 -1.84 11.49
CA SER A 88 10.35 -2.21 10.80
C SER A 88 10.63 -1.24 9.65
N ALA A 89 11.84 -1.29 9.10
CA ALA A 89 12.17 -0.53 7.89
C ALA A 89 11.27 -0.95 6.71
N THR A 90 10.98 -2.25 6.60
CA THR A 90 10.04 -2.81 5.61
C THR A 90 8.65 -2.20 5.77
N GLY A 91 8.09 -2.22 6.99
CA GLY A 91 6.75 -1.70 7.25
C GLY A 91 6.62 -0.20 7.03
N LEU A 92 7.65 0.58 7.39
CA LEU A 92 7.66 2.03 7.13
C LEU A 92 7.68 2.34 5.62
N LEU A 93 8.57 1.70 4.87
CA LEU A 93 8.65 1.88 3.42
C LEU A 93 7.35 1.46 2.75
N MET A 94 6.77 0.35 3.21
CA MET A 94 5.50 -0.15 2.69
C MET A 94 4.36 0.85 2.89
N ALA A 95 4.15 1.35 4.11
CA ALA A 95 3.11 2.32 4.41
C ALA A 95 3.28 3.62 3.59
N LEU A 96 4.53 4.08 3.42
CA LEU A 96 4.83 5.25 2.60
C LEU A 96 4.50 5.01 1.12
N THR A 97 4.88 3.86 0.57
CA THR A 97 4.63 3.54 -0.84
C THR A 97 3.15 3.36 -1.13
N VAL A 98 2.38 2.65 -0.30
CA VAL A 98 0.93 2.51 -0.49
C VAL A 98 0.21 3.85 -0.39
N ALA A 99 0.54 4.66 0.62
CA ALA A 99 -0.05 5.97 0.74
C ALA A 99 0.30 6.88 -0.46
N PHE A 100 1.55 6.83 -0.93
CA PHE A 100 1.97 7.60 -2.10
C PHE A 100 1.26 7.14 -3.38
N ASP A 101 1.14 5.83 -3.61
CA ASP A 101 0.49 5.29 -4.81
C ASP A 101 -1.04 5.55 -4.80
N ALA A 102 -1.68 5.53 -3.63
CA ALA A 102 -3.09 5.84 -3.51
C ALA A 102 -3.41 7.33 -3.72
N PHE A 103 -2.56 8.23 -3.20
CA PHE A 103 -2.93 9.64 -3.02
C PHE A 103 -2.01 10.66 -3.72
N GLY A 104 -0.84 10.23 -4.20
CA GLY A 104 0.11 11.08 -4.92
C GLY A 104 0.85 12.12 -4.06
N TYR A 105 1.55 13.03 -4.75
CA TYR A 105 2.47 14.02 -4.15
C TYR A 105 1.82 15.01 -3.17
N ASP A 106 0.56 15.39 -3.41
CA ASP A 106 -0.13 16.42 -2.64
C ASP A 106 -0.87 15.87 -1.40
N SER A 107 -0.86 14.55 -1.22
CA SER A 107 -1.65 13.86 -0.19
C SER A 107 -1.36 14.26 1.26
N PRO A 108 -0.13 14.63 1.67
CA PRO A 108 0.12 15.02 3.05
C PRO A 108 -0.47 16.40 3.40
N GLY A 109 -0.93 17.15 2.39
CA GLY A 109 -1.49 18.48 2.54
C GLY A 109 -0.48 19.56 2.94
N PRO A 110 -0.94 20.81 3.10
CA PRO A 110 -0.06 21.93 3.47
C PRO A 110 0.64 21.68 4.82
N GLY A 111 1.97 21.70 4.82
CA GLY A 111 2.79 21.46 6.03
C GLY A 111 3.00 19.98 6.38
N GLY A 112 2.47 19.06 5.56
CA GLY A 112 2.74 17.63 5.66
C GLY A 112 4.12 17.22 5.12
N LEU A 113 4.37 15.91 5.11
CA LEU A 113 5.60 15.34 4.56
C LEU A 113 5.75 15.73 3.07
N ASN A 114 6.90 16.28 2.70
CA ASN A 114 7.13 16.65 1.31
C ASN A 114 7.58 15.43 0.49
N TYR A 115 6.64 14.75 -0.17
CA TYR A 115 6.92 13.57 -1.00
C TYR A 115 7.85 13.84 -2.18
N SER A 116 7.99 15.09 -2.65
CA SER A 116 8.99 15.43 -3.68
C SER A 116 10.44 15.26 -3.20
N LEU A 117 10.68 15.19 -1.89
CA LEU A 117 11.99 14.89 -1.32
C LEU A 117 12.28 13.38 -1.24
N LEU A 118 11.24 12.54 -1.34
CA LEU A 118 11.34 11.09 -1.21
C LEU A 118 11.26 10.38 -2.56
N PHE A 119 10.39 10.86 -3.46
CA PHE A 119 10.14 10.25 -4.76
C PHE A 119 10.47 11.22 -5.87
N ASN A 120 11.47 10.86 -6.69
CA ASN A 120 11.83 11.64 -7.87
C ASN A 120 10.75 11.52 -8.96
N THR A 121 10.27 12.65 -9.47
CA THR A 121 9.19 12.69 -10.47
C THR A 121 9.52 11.92 -11.75
N MET A 122 10.77 11.93 -12.22
CA MET A 122 11.17 11.18 -13.41
C MET A 122 11.10 9.68 -13.17
N THR A 123 11.52 9.22 -11.99
CA THR A 123 11.42 7.81 -11.59
C THR A 123 9.96 7.37 -11.48
N VAL A 124 9.09 8.20 -10.90
CA VAL A 124 7.65 7.89 -10.82
C VAL A 124 7.06 7.79 -12.22
N GLN A 125 7.38 8.72 -13.11
CA GLN A 125 6.92 8.67 -14.50
C GLN A 125 7.40 7.40 -15.22
N GLU A 126 8.68 7.02 -15.06
CA GLU A 126 9.22 5.78 -15.64
C GLU A 126 8.47 4.55 -15.11
N ILE A 127 8.15 4.50 -13.82
CA ILE A 127 7.35 3.43 -13.22
C ILE A 127 5.95 3.40 -13.83
N GLU A 128 5.25 4.53 -13.92
CA GLU A 128 3.90 4.60 -14.49
C GLU A 128 3.86 4.23 -15.98
N GLU A 129 4.96 4.42 -16.71
CA GLU A 129 5.09 3.99 -18.11
C GLU A 129 5.20 2.45 -18.23
N HIS A 130 5.85 1.78 -17.27
CA HIS A 130 6.01 0.31 -17.27
C HIS A 130 4.90 -0.43 -16.51
N CYS A 131 4.30 0.22 -15.52
CA CYS A 131 3.23 -0.26 -14.65
C CYS A 131 2.09 0.75 -14.65
N PRO A 132 1.31 0.84 -15.74
CA PRO A 132 0.27 1.85 -15.87
C PRO A 132 -0.87 1.61 -14.87
N ARG A 133 -1.35 2.70 -14.25
CA ARG A 133 -2.42 2.66 -13.24
C ARG A 133 -3.77 2.20 -13.79
N ASN A 134 -4.04 2.35 -15.09
CA ASN A 134 -5.29 1.95 -15.75
C ASN A 134 -6.54 2.28 -14.90
N ASP A 135 -7.24 1.24 -14.42
CA ASP A 135 -8.48 1.33 -13.64
C ASP A 135 -8.25 1.32 -12.11
N PHE A 136 -7.03 1.55 -11.63
CA PHE A 136 -6.65 1.49 -10.20
C PHE A 136 -7.63 2.21 -9.26
N PHE A 137 -8.06 3.43 -9.61
CA PHE A 137 -9.04 4.17 -8.80
C PHE A 137 -10.38 3.42 -8.73
N VAL A 138 -10.86 2.92 -9.86
CA VAL A 138 -12.14 2.22 -9.97
C VAL A 138 -12.06 0.91 -9.20
N GLU A 139 -11.07 0.07 -9.50
CA GLU A 139 -10.85 -1.22 -8.82
C GLU A 139 -10.65 -1.05 -7.31
N GLY A 140 -9.87 -0.05 -6.90
CA GLY A 140 -9.71 0.32 -5.50
C GLY A 140 -11.04 0.68 -4.87
N SER A 141 -11.76 1.66 -5.43
CA SER A 141 -13.04 2.14 -4.89
C SER A 141 -14.09 1.03 -4.74
N GLU A 142 -14.27 0.18 -5.76
CA GLU A 142 -15.19 -0.96 -5.72
C GLU A 142 -14.79 -1.99 -4.67
N THR A 143 -13.49 -2.26 -4.55
CA THR A 143 -12.95 -3.19 -3.54
C THR A 143 -13.18 -2.66 -2.12
N PHE A 144 -12.95 -1.36 -1.90
CA PHE A 144 -13.20 -0.68 -0.63
C PHE A 144 -14.68 -0.68 -0.24
N GLU A 145 -15.58 -0.42 -1.18
CA GLU A 145 -17.03 -0.47 -0.96
C GLU A 145 -17.48 -1.89 -0.60
N ARG A 146 -16.97 -2.91 -1.31
CA ARG A 146 -17.25 -4.32 -1.01
C ARG A 146 -16.79 -4.68 0.41
N GLU A 147 -15.53 -4.40 0.73
CA GLU A 147 -14.94 -4.65 2.04
C GLU A 147 -15.76 -3.99 3.18
N SER A 148 -16.12 -2.71 2.99
CA SER A 148 -16.93 -1.96 3.96
C SER A 148 -18.33 -2.56 4.16
N THR A 149 -18.91 -3.13 3.10
CA THR A 149 -20.24 -3.75 3.12
C THR A 149 -20.21 -5.13 3.76
N GLU A 150 -19.25 -5.98 3.36
CA GLU A 150 -19.15 -7.36 3.80
C GLU A 150 -18.61 -7.48 5.23
N LYS A 151 -17.75 -6.55 5.64
CA LYS A 151 -17.02 -6.62 6.90
C LYS A 151 -17.16 -5.33 7.72
N PRO A 152 -18.36 -4.91 8.14
CA PRO A 152 -18.64 -3.55 8.64
C PRO A 152 -17.93 -3.14 9.95
N LYS A 153 -17.16 -4.03 10.59
CA LYS A 153 -16.40 -3.77 11.83
C LYS A 153 -14.90 -3.73 11.55
N GLN A 154 -14.51 -3.00 10.52
CA GLN A 154 -13.11 -2.95 10.10
C GLN A 154 -12.24 -2.17 11.09
N VAL A 155 -10.96 -2.55 11.15
CA VAL A 155 -9.86 -1.85 11.84
C VAL A 155 -9.26 -0.78 10.91
N PHE A 156 -9.99 -0.36 9.87
CA PHE A 156 -9.53 0.66 8.94
C PHE A 156 -9.30 1.98 9.69
N CYS A 157 -8.03 2.36 9.79
CA CYS A 157 -7.55 3.50 10.57
C CYS A 157 -7.13 4.68 9.68
N LEU A 158 -7.81 4.92 8.55
CA LEU A 158 -7.65 6.17 7.82
C LEU A 158 -8.66 7.18 8.37
N SER A 159 -8.14 8.25 8.99
CA SER A 159 -8.93 9.32 9.59
C SER A 159 -9.92 9.93 8.57
N GLY A 160 -11.23 9.78 8.82
CA GLY A 160 -12.28 10.43 8.01
C GLY A 160 -13.34 9.51 7.39
N GLY A 161 -13.17 8.18 7.47
CA GLY A 161 -14.12 7.20 6.93
C GLY A 161 -14.07 7.04 5.40
N LEU A 162 -14.94 6.18 4.85
CA LEU A 162 -14.94 5.78 3.43
C LEU A 162 -15.03 6.98 2.47
N ASP A 163 -15.92 7.94 2.73
CA ASP A 163 -16.09 9.13 1.88
C ASP A 163 -14.84 10.01 1.82
N ALA A 164 -14.11 10.17 2.93
CA ALA A 164 -12.90 10.96 2.96
C ALA A 164 -11.76 10.25 2.23
N LEU A 165 -11.72 8.92 2.36
CA LEU A 165 -10.77 8.07 1.69
C LEU A 165 -10.94 8.12 0.16
N LEU A 166 -12.16 7.84 -0.32
CA LEU A 166 -12.46 7.84 -1.75
C LEU A 166 -12.25 9.21 -2.41
N LYS A 167 -12.50 10.30 -1.69
CA LYS A 167 -12.19 11.66 -2.18
C LYS A 167 -10.70 11.96 -2.22
N GLY A 168 -9.90 11.31 -1.38
CA GLY A 168 -8.45 11.48 -1.34
C GLY A 168 -7.74 10.69 -2.43
N PHE A 169 -8.33 9.57 -2.88
CA PHE A 169 -7.75 8.71 -3.91
C PHE A 169 -7.48 9.49 -5.20
N LEU A 170 -6.27 9.34 -5.73
CA LEU A 170 -5.85 10.02 -6.95
C LEU A 170 -6.47 9.34 -8.18
N VAL A 171 -7.23 10.12 -8.95
CA VAL A 171 -7.77 9.72 -10.25
C VAL A 171 -6.77 10.06 -11.35
N GLY A 172 -6.26 9.05 -12.06
CA GLY A 172 -5.32 9.22 -13.17
C GLY A 172 -3.85 9.07 -12.77
N PRO A 173 -2.91 9.58 -13.59
CA PRO A 173 -1.48 9.42 -13.34
C PRO A 173 -1.00 10.28 -12.15
N ILE A 174 -0.04 9.75 -11.39
CA ILE A 174 0.63 10.43 -10.27
C ILE A 174 1.40 11.65 -10.76
N VAL A 175 2.06 11.51 -11.90
CA VAL A 175 2.71 12.63 -12.58
C VAL A 175 1.83 13.06 -13.76
N PRO A 176 1.13 14.21 -13.68
CA PRO A 176 0.36 14.71 -14.79
C PRO A 176 1.27 14.91 -16.00
N LYS A 177 0.90 14.34 -17.16
CA LYS A 177 1.62 14.62 -18.41
C LYS A 177 1.60 16.14 -18.63
N ILE A 178 2.77 16.74 -18.80
CA ILE A 178 2.89 18.16 -19.12
C ILE A 178 2.15 18.38 -20.44
N VAL A 179 0.94 18.91 -20.38
CA VAL A 179 0.24 19.37 -21.59
C VAL A 179 0.89 20.69 -21.98
N PRO A 180 1.40 20.85 -23.22
CA PRO A 180 1.93 22.11 -23.69
C PRO A 180 0.94 23.26 -23.42
N GLU A 181 1.48 24.40 -23.00
CA GLU A 181 0.76 25.58 -22.46
C GLU A 181 -0.39 26.09 -23.34
N GLU A 182 -0.44 25.73 -24.62
CA GLU A 182 -1.47 26.14 -25.58
C GLU A 182 -2.87 25.55 -25.31
N SER A 183 -2.98 24.58 -24.40
CA SER A 183 -4.24 23.90 -24.05
C SER A 183 -4.91 24.43 -22.78
N ARG A 184 -4.22 25.26 -21.96
CA ARG A 184 -4.76 25.80 -20.70
C ARG A 184 -5.82 26.90 -20.85
N ALA A 185 -6.10 27.35 -22.08
CA ALA A 185 -7.03 28.46 -22.32
C ALA A 185 -8.53 28.09 -22.30
N ARG A 186 -8.91 26.84 -22.01
CA ARG A 186 -10.32 26.43 -21.94
C ARG A 186 -10.55 25.47 -20.78
N ASN A 187 -10.58 26.01 -19.57
CA ASN A 187 -11.43 25.55 -18.47
C ASN A 187 -11.30 26.53 -17.30
N VAL A 188 -11.80 27.75 -17.52
CA VAL A 188 -12.28 28.59 -16.43
C VAL A 188 -13.77 28.26 -16.34
N TRP A 189 -14.18 27.53 -15.31
CA TRP A 189 -15.58 27.47 -14.89
C TRP A 189 -15.79 28.43 -13.70
N PRO A 190 -17.01 28.97 -13.54
CA PRO A 190 -17.36 30.19 -12.81
C PRO A 190 -17.24 30.11 -11.29
#